data_AF-A0A5P9H4D7-F1
#
_entry.id   AF-A0A5P9H4D7-F1
#
_cell.length_a   1.000
_cell.length_b   1.000
_cell.length_c   1.000
_cell.angle_alpha   90.00
_cell.angle_beta   90.00
_cell.angle_gamma   90.00
#
_symmetry.space_group_name_H-M   'P 1'
#
loop_
_entity.id
_entity.type
_entity.pdbx_description
1 polymer ?
#
loop_
_entity_poly.entity_id
_entity_poly.type
_entity_poly.pdbx_seq_one_letter_code
_entity_poly.pdbx_strand_id
1 'polypeptide(L)'
;MTTYITDFFGMALYRGDAAIFGEPGWLGWWTVFFWGWFLGYGPLMAMFIARISRDRSIRSIVIMLSIVAPIVTCFWFTIVGGTGISAELNNQGAISSAFEGFNLPAALLAITQSLPAGFIVSVLFLILTTVFVATTGDSMTYVISVAMSNEDIPSLPVRIFWGIAMGVMAQILIYSGSGGISKLQSFIVVTAVPVSLVLLPSLWDALRITLTKGREAN
;
A
#
# COMPACT_ATOMS: atom_id res chain seq x y z
N MET A 1 -20.08 -4.83 -1.17
CA MET A 1 -19.50 -6.03 -1.80
C MET A 1 -20.14 -6.36 -3.14
N THR A 2 -21.47 -6.33 -3.26
CA THR A 2 -22.16 -6.62 -4.53
C THR A 2 -21.62 -5.80 -5.71
N THR A 3 -21.52 -4.47 -5.55
CA THR A 3 -20.95 -3.57 -6.58
C THR A 3 -19.53 -3.95 -7.01
N TYR A 4 -18.68 -4.33 -6.07
CA TYR A 4 -17.31 -4.75 -6.39
C TYR A 4 -17.29 -6.01 -7.25
N ILE A 5 -18.18 -6.98 -6.99
CA ILE A 5 -18.26 -8.22 -7.75
C ILE A 5 -18.83 -7.97 -9.14
N THR A 6 -19.88 -7.14 -9.23
CA THR A 6 -20.51 -6.81 -10.52
C THR A 6 -19.56 -6.07 -11.44
N ASP A 7 -18.79 -5.13 -10.91
CA ASP A 7 -17.91 -4.27 -11.71
C ASP A 7 -16.47 -4.80 -11.80
N PHE A 8 -16.17 -5.97 -11.21
CA PHE A 8 -14.80 -6.50 -11.12
C PHE A 8 -14.10 -6.57 -12.48
N PHE A 9 -14.72 -7.21 -13.47
CA PHE A 9 -14.11 -7.35 -14.79
C PHE A 9 -14.02 -6.01 -15.54
N GLY A 10 -15.01 -5.14 -15.34
CA GLY A 10 -14.99 -3.79 -15.90
C GLY A 10 -13.80 -2.98 -15.38
N MET A 11 -13.58 -3.00 -14.06
CA MET A 11 -12.45 -2.33 -13.41
C MET A 11 -11.11 -3.00 -13.73
N ALA A 12 -11.05 -4.33 -13.78
CA ALA A 12 -9.82 -5.07 -14.03
C ALA A 12 -9.27 -4.84 -15.45
N LEU A 13 -10.15 -4.60 -16.41
CA LEU A 13 -9.80 -4.33 -17.81
C LEU A 13 -9.87 -2.85 -18.18
N TYR A 14 -10.17 -1.98 -17.21
CA TYR A 14 -10.29 -0.55 -17.44
C TYR A 14 -8.92 0.04 -17.83
N ARG A 15 -8.86 0.66 -19.01
CA ARG A 15 -7.65 1.31 -19.54
C ARG A 15 -7.74 2.84 -19.59
N GLY A 16 -8.83 3.42 -19.07
CA GLY A 16 -9.07 4.86 -19.15
C GLY A 16 -9.16 5.37 -20.58
N ASP A 17 -8.94 6.68 -20.74
CA ASP A 17 -8.86 7.37 -22.04
C ASP A 17 -7.49 7.22 -22.71
N ALA A 18 -6.54 6.55 -22.03
CA ALA A 18 -5.25 6.22 -22.61
C ALA A 18 -5.44 5.16 -23.69
N ALA A 19 -5.43 5.61 -24.95
CA ALA A 19 -4.97 4.79 -26.06
C ALA A 19 -3.55 4.25 -25.79
N ILE A 20 -2.94 3.53 -26.74
CA ILE A 20 -1.63 2.87 -26.55
C ILE A 20 -0.52 3.84 -26.07
N PHE A 21 -0.61 5.14 -26.40
CA PHE A 21 0.33 6.19 -25.98
C PHE A 21 -0.35 7.45 -25.41
N GLY A 22 -1.61 7.34 -24.96
CA GLY A 22 -2.37 8.48 -24.44
C GLY A 22 -2.04 8.80 -22.98
N GLU A 23 -2.41 9.99 -22.51
CA GLU A 23 -2.31 10.30 -21.09
C GLU A 23 -3.26 9.40 -20.28
N PRO A 24 -2.77 8.69 -19.26
CA PRO A 24 -3.59 7.75 -18.49
C PRO A 24 -4.68 8.42 -17.65
N GLY A 25 -4.70 9.74 -17.55
CA GLY A 25 -5.72 10.49 -16.82
C GLY A 25 -5.95 9.91 -15.42
N TRP A 26 -7.20 9.67 -15.07
CA TRP A 26 -7.60 9.07 -13.78
C TRP A 26 -6.90 7.73 -13.49
N LEU A 27 -6.69 6.90 -14.51
CA LEU A 27 -6.04 5.58 -14.35
C LEU A 27 -4.61 5.72 -13.81
N GLY A 28 -3.89 6.76 -14.27
CA GLY A 28 -2.51 7.04 -13.85
C GLY A 28 -2.41 7.36 -12.36
N TRP A 29 -3.31 8.22 -11.89
CA TRP A 29 -3.32 8.71 -10.51
C TRP A 29 -3.75 7.67 -9.47
N TRP A 30 -4.54 6.67 -9.88
CA TRP A 30 -5.12 5.69 -8.98
C TRP A 30 -4.62 4.28 -9.27
N THR A 31 -5.12 3.65 -10.33
CA THR A 31 -4.89 2.24 -10.62
C THR A 31 -3.41 1.97 -10.88
N VAL A 32 -2.78 2.68 -11.83
CA VAL A 32 -1.36 2.47 -12.17
C VAL A 32 -0.45 2.81 -10.98
N PHE A 33 -0.77 3.88 -10.26
CA PHE A 33 -0.06 4.24 -9.04
C PHE A 33 -0.09 3.13 -7.99
N PHE A 34 -1.28 2.61 -7.64
CA PHE A 34 -1.40 1.55 -6.64
C PHE A 34 -0.79 0.23 -7.10
N TRP A 35 -0.89 -0.12 -8.39
CA TRP A 35 -0.15 -1.26 -8.94
C TRP A 35 1.36 -1.09 -8.79
N GLY A 36 1.89 0.08 -9.16
CA GLY A 36 3.30 0.41 -8.99
C GLY A 36 3.73 0.32 -7.53
N TRP A 37 2.94 0.89 -6.61
CA TRP A 37 3.15 0.77 -5.17
C TRP A 37 3.23 -0.69 -4.75
N PHE A 38 2.19 -1.49 -5.01
CA PHE A 38 2.14 -2.88 -4.54
C PHE A 38 3.27 -3.73 -5.12
N LEU A 39 3.64 -3.52 -6.40
CA LEU A 39 4.78 -4.20 -7.01
C LEU A 39 6.10 -3.78 -6.36
N GLY A 40 6.31 -2.48 -6.13
CA GLY A 40 7.52 -1.97 -5.48
C GLY A 40 7.71 -2.53 -4.07
N TYR A 41 6.62 -2.69 -3.31
CA TYR A 41 6.65 -3.29 -1.97
C TYR A 41 6.62 -4.82 -1.95
N GLY A 42 6.35 -5.45 -3.10
CA GLY A 42 6.18 -6.90 -3.24
C GLY A 42 7.32 -7.73 -2.64
N PRO A 43 8.61 -7.47 -2.97
CA PRO A 43 9.73 -8.25 -2.43
C PRO A 43 9.84 -8.17 -0.90
N LEU A 44 9.65 -6.97 -0.33
CA LEU A 44 9.73 -6.75 1.11
C LEU A 44 8.62 -7.50 1.84
N MET A 45 7.38 -7.41 1.33
CA MET A 45 6.25 -8.14 1.91
C MET A 45 6.39 -9.65 1.73
N ALA A 46 6.89 -10.14 0.60
CA ALA A 46 7.12 -11.56 0.39
C ALA A 46 8.08 -12.14 1.43
N MET A 47 9.19 -11.43 1.72
CA MET A 47 10.14 -11.83 2.75
C MET A 47 9.53 -11.81 4.16
N PHE A 48 8.78 -10.76 4.50
CA PHE A 48 8.10 -10.67 5.79
C PHE A 48 7.09 -11.80 5.99
N ILE A 49 6.22 -12.02 5.01
CA ILE A 49 5.20 -13.08 5.02
C ILE A 49 5.86 -14.45 5.13
N ALA A 50 6.92 -14.71 4.35
CA ALA A 50 7.64 -15.99 4.39
C ALA A 50 8.18 -16.31 5.80
N ARG A 51 8.68 -15.29 6.52
CA ARG A 51 9.22 -15.44 7.87
C ARG A 51 8.13 -15.74 8.91
N ILE A 52 7.03 -14.99 8.91
CA ILE A 52 5.95 -15.19 9.88
C ILE A 52 5.07 -16.41 9.56
N SER A 53 5.14 -16.92 8.32
CA SER A 53 4.35 -18.06 7.86
C SER A 53 5.11 -19.40 7.97
N ARG A 54 6.20 -19.45 8.74
CA ARG A 54 6.91 -20.70 9.03
C ARG A 54 5.92 -21.72 9.59
N ASP A 55 5.98 -22.94 9.08
CA ASP A 55 5.14 -24.07 9.47
C ASP A 55 3.63 -23.91 9.16
N ARG A 56 3.24 -22.91 8.36
CA ARG A 56 1.87 -22.78 7.84
C ARG A 56 1.72 -23.50 6.51
N SER A 57 0.53 -24.06 6.27
CA SER A 57 0.21 -24.65 4.97
C SER A 57 0.07 -23.57 3.90
N ILE A 58 0.53 -23.87 2.67
CA ILE A 58 0.42 -22.95 1.52
C ILE A 58 -1.03 -22.51 1.32
N ARG A 59 -1.99 -23.43 1.46
CA ARG A 59 -3.43 -23.14 1.36
C ARG A 59 -3.87 -22.09 2.38
N SER A 60 -3.43 -22.21 3.65
CA SER A 60 -3.77 -21.24 4.68
C SER A 60 -3.20 -19.86 4.37
N ILE A 61 -1.96 -19.80 3.86
CA ILE A 61 -1.30 -18.54 3.49
C ILE A 61 -2.09 -17.86 2.36
N VAL A 62 -2.40 -18.60 1.29
CA VAL A 62 -3.15 -18.07 0.14
C VAL A 62 -4.54 -17.57 0.55
N ILE A 63 -5.28 -18.32 1.38
CA ILE A 63 -6.61 -17.89 1.87
C ILE A 63 -6.50 -16.62 2.72
N MET A 64 -5.54 -16.58 3.64
CA MET A 64 -5.35 -15.42 4.52
C MET A 64 -5.04 -14.15 3.72
N LEU A 65 -4.17 -14.25 2.71
CA LEU A 65 -3.73 -13.12 1.91
C LEU A 65 -4.75 -12.72 0.84
N SER A 66 -5.39 -13.68 0.16
CA SER A 66 -6.29 -13.40 -0.96
C SER A 66 -7.74 -13.13 -0.56
N ILE A 67 -8.14 -13.54 0.65
CA ILE A 67 -9.54 -13.42 1.11
C ILE A 67 -9.61 -12.58 2.38
N VAL A 68 -8.92 -13.00 3.45
CA VAL A 68 -9.08 -12.35 4.76
C VAL A 68 -8.55 -10.91 4.74
N ALA A 69 -7.34 -10.69 4.23
CA ALA A 69 -6.75 -9.36 4.18
C ALA A 69 -7.56 -8.34 3.33
N PRO A 70 -8.05 -8.68 2.12
CA PRO A 70 -8.94 -7.80 1.37
C PRO A 70 -10.26 -7.51 2.08
N ILE A 71 -10.85 -8.47 2.78
CA ILE A 71 -12.08 -8.24 3.55
C ILE A 71 -11.84 -7.21 4.67
N VAL A 72 -10.75 -7.34 5.42
CA VAL A 72 -10.38 -6.36 6.46
C VAL A 72 -10.16 -4.97 5.84
N THR A 73 -9.51 -4.92 4.68
CA THR A 73 -9.31 -3.68 3.93
C THR A 73 -10.64 -3.07 3.49
N CYS A 74 -11.58 -3.89 3.01
CA CYS A 74 -12.94 -3.45 2.67
C CYS A 74 -13.67 -2.86 3.88
N PHE A 75 -13.55 -3.46 5.07
CA PHE A 75 -14.12 -2.89 6.29
C PHE A 75 -13.51 -1.53 6.62
N TRP A 76 -12.19 -1.38 6.51
CA TRP A 76 -11.52 -0.10 6.72
C TRP A 76 -12.05 1.00 5.78
N PHE A 77 -12.08 0.73 4.47
CA PHE A 77 -12.60 1.69 3.49
C PHE A 77 -14.10 1.96 3.66
N THR A 78 -14.89 0.96 4.05
CA THR A 78 -16.33 1.13 4.29
C THR A 78 -16.57 2.04 5.50
N ILE A 79 -15.82 1.86 6.59
CA ILE A 79 -15.98 2.69 7.79
C ILE A 79 -15.47 4.10 7.51
N VAL A 80 -14.19 4.26 7.19
CA VAL A 80 -13.59 5.61 7.08
C VAL A 80 -14.10 6.35 5.84
N GLY A 81 -14.09 5.68 4.68
CA GLY A 81 -14.57 6.26 3.42
C GLY A 81 -16.09 6.46 3.43
N GLY A 82 -16.85 5.51 3.97
CA GLY A 82 -18.30 5.65 4.11
C GLY A 82 -18.70 6.77 5.06
N THR A 83 -17.96 6.97 6.16
CA THR A 83 -18.16 8.16 7.02
C THR A 83 -17.92 9.45 6.26
N GLY A 84 -16.83 9.56 5.49
CA GLY A 84 -16.56 10.75 4.69
C GLY A 84 -17.63 11.04 3.63
N ILE A 85 -18.09 10.01 2.92
CA ILE A 85 -19.19 10.14 1.96
C ILE A 85 -20.48 10.59 2.67
N SER A 86 -20.82 9.97 3.79
CA SER A 86 -22.00 10.35 4.58
C SER A 86 -21.91 11.80 5.07
N ALA A 87 -20.75 12.24 5.54
CA ALA A 87 -20.53 13.61 5.99
C ALA A 87 -20.73 14.63 4.85
N GLU A 88 -20.17 14.37 3.66
CA GLU A 88 -20.31 15.22 2.48
C GLU A 88 -21.76 15.26 1.96
N LEU A 89 -22.48 14.12 1.99
CA LEU A 89 -23.88 14.05 1.57
C LEU A 89 -24.82 14.80 2.54
N ASN A 90 -24.52 14.78 3.84
CA ASN A 90 -25.32 15.47 4.85
C ASN A 90 -25.02 16.97 4.90
N ASN A 91 -23.77 17.37 4.63
CA ASN A 91 -23.34 18.76 4.59
C ASN A 91 -22.33 18.96 3.45
N GLN A 92 -22.83 19.41 2.32
CA GLN A 92 -22.03 19.63 1.12
C GLN A 92 -20.89 20.62 1.40
N GLY A 93 -19.67 20.26 1.02
CA GLY A 93 -18.48 21.04 1.33
C GLY A 93 -17.74 20.59 2.59
N ALA A 94 -18.33 19.74 3.45
CA ALA A 94 -17.72 19.35 4.72
C ALA A 94 -16.36 18.65 4.54
N ILE A 95 -16.21 17.84 3.50
CA ILE A 95 -14.97 17.11 3.18
C ILE A 95 -14.32 17.70 1.94
N SER A 96 -15.11 18.06 0.92
CA SER A 96 -14.58 18.54 -0.36
C SER A 96 -13.82 19.87 -0.25
N SER A 97 -14.23 20.78 0.64
CA SER A 97 -13.48 22.04 0.89
C SER A 97 -12.11 21.78 1.51
N ALA A 98 -12.03 20.86 2.49
CA ALA A 98 -10.76 20.48 3.11
C ALA A 98 -9.83 19.74 2.14
N PHE A 99 -10.40 19.09 1.11
CA PHE A 99 -9.65 18.41 0.06
C PHE A 99 -9.13 19.35 -1.04
N GLU A 100 -9.55 20.62 -1.07
CA GLU A 100 -9.09 21.58 -2.08
C GLU A 100 -7.56 21.61 -2.19
N GLY A 101 -7.07 21.68 -3.43
CA GLY A 101 -5.63 21.61 -3.70
C GLY A 101 -5.00 20.23 -3.45
N PHE A 102 -5.80 19.15 -3.44
CA PHE A 102 -5.35 17.77 -3.18
C PHE A 102 -4.77 17.54 -1.78
N ASN A 103 -5.34 18.20 -0.77
CA ASN A 103 -4.89 18.07 0.61
C ASN A 103 -5.48 16.82 1.30
N LEU A 104 -4.91 15.65 1.00
CA LEU A 104 -5.34 14.37 1.57
C LEU A 104 -5.32 14.35 3.12
N PRO A 105 -4.29 14.88 3.82
CA PRO A 105 -4.30 14.94 5.28
C PRO A 105 -5.45 15.78 5.84
N ALA A 106 -5.76 16.93 5.22
CA ALA A 106 -6.87 17.76 5.66
C ALA A 106 -8.22 17.09 5.43
N ALA A 107 -8.40 16.38 4.31
CA ALA A 107 -9.61 15.60 4.05
C ALA A 107 -9.81 14.51 5.12
N LEU A 108 -8.75 13.78 5.50
CA LEU A 108 -8.84 12.78 6.57
C LEU A 108 -9.24 13.42 7.91
N LEU A 109 -8.63 14.57 8.26
CA LEU A 109 -8.98 15.30 9.48
C LEU A 109 -10.42 15.84 9.44
N ALA A 110 -10.92 16.29 8.30
CA ALA A 110 -12.30 16.71 8.16
C ALA A 110 -13.28 15.55 8.43
N ILE A 111 -12.96 14.35 7.92
CA ILE A 111 -13.74 13.14 8.21
C ILE A 111 -13.75 12.84 9.71
N THR A 112 -12.59 12.86 10.37
CA THR A 112 -12.54 12.57 11.82
C THR A 112 -13.21 13.65 12.66
N GLN A 113 -13.15 14.92 12.25
CA GLN A 113 -13.83 16.03 12.92
C GLN A 113 -15.35 16.00 12.77
N SER A 114 -15.87 15.38 11.69
CA SER A 114 -17.32 15.19 11.50
C SER A 114 -17.95 14.16 12.44
N LEU A 115 -17.13 13.37 13.15
CA LEU A 115 -17.60 12.36 14.10
C LEU A 115 -17.83 12.94 15.50
N PRO A 116 -18.69 12.30 16.32
CA PRO A 116 -18.78 12.62 17.74
C PRO A 116 -17.41 12.54 18.41
N ALA A 117 -17.06 13.54 19.22
CA ALA A 117 -15.72 13.68 19.82
C ALA A 117 -14.57 13.76 18.78
N GLY A 118 -14.81 14.43 17.64
CA GLY A 118 -13.88 14.47 16.51
C GLY A 118 -12.45 14.91 16.81
N PHE A 119 -12.23 15.78 17.80
CA PHE A 119 -10.88 16.10 18.29
C PHE A 119 -10.14 14.87 18.82
N ILE A 120 -10.80 14.08 19.69
CA ILE A 120 -10.21 12.85 20.26
C ILE A 120 -9.94 11.84 19.15
N VAL A 121 -10.90 11.64 18.23
CA VAL A 121 -10.74 10.73 17.10
C VAL A 121 -9.57 11.14 16.21
N SER A 122 -9.40 12.44 15.94
CA SER A 122 -8.29 12.96 15.14
C SER A 122 -6.93 12.69 15.80
N VAL A 123 -6.83 12.91 17.12
CA VAL A 123 -5.61 12.59 17.88
C VAL A 123 -5.30 11.10 17.85
N LEU A 124 -6.31 10.24 18.01
CA LEU A 124 -6.14 8.79 17.92
C LEU A 124 -5.68 8.35 16.53
N PHE A 125 -6.21 8.96 15.46
CA PHE A 125 -5.76 8.69 14.08
C PHE A 125 -4.31 9.14 13.84
N LEU A 126 -3.89 10.25 14.44
CA LEU A 126 -2.51 10.71 14.37
C LEU A 126 -1.57 9.74 15.07
N ILE A 127 -1.94 9.26 16.26
CA ILE A 127 -1.19 8.24 17.00
C ILE A 127 -1.11 6.94 16.18
N LEU A 128 -2.25 6.47 15.67
CA LEU A 128 -2.34 5.26 14.84
C LEU A 128 -1.42 5.36 13.61
N THR A 129 -1.47 6.48 12.90
CA THR A 129 -0.64 6.71 11.70
C THR A 129 0.84 6.76 12.07
N THR A 130 1.19 7.40 13.19
CA THR A 130 2.57 7.48 13.67
C THR A 130 3.12 6.08 14.02
N VAL A 131 2.34 5.28 14.75
CA VAL A 131 2.71 3.90 15.10
C VAL A 131 2.81 3.03 13.85
N PHE A 132 1.88 3.19 12.90
CA PHE A 132 1.91 2.45 11.63
C PHE A 132 3.17 2.77 10.82
N VAL A 133 3.53 4.05 10.68
CA VAL A 133 4.75 4.48 9.99
C VAL A 133 6.00 3.97 10.72
N ALA A 134 6.05 4.07 12.06
CA ALA A 134 7.19 3.59 12.84
C ALA A 134 7.39 2.07 12.70
N THR A 135 6.30 1.29 12.79
CA THR A 135 6.34 -0.18 12.72
C THR A 135 6.69 -0.65 11.31
N THR A 136 6.12 0.00 10.28
CA THR A 136 6.42 -0.29 8.88
C THR A 136 7.86 0.08 8.55
N GLY A 137 8.32 1.25 9.02
CA GLY A 137 9.71 1.69 8.88
C GLY A 137 10.70 0.72 9.50
N ASP A 138 10.45 0.26 10.73
CA ASP A 138 11.29 -0.74 11.39
C ASP A 138 11.39 -2.03 10.56
N SER A 139 10.25 -2.55 10.11
CA SER A 139 10.19 -3.76 9.27
C SER A 139 10.95 -3.57 7.95
N MET A 140 10.84 -2.40 7.31
CA MET A 140 11.56 -2.10 6.06
C MET A 140 13.07 -2.02 6.27
N THR A 141 13.54 -1.29 7.28
CA THR A 141 14.99 -1.21 7.58
C THR A 141 15.58 -2.58 7.85
N TYR A 142 14.83 -3.43 8.57
CA TYR A 142 15.25 -4.78 8.88
C TYR A 142 15.39 -5.62 7.62
N VAL A 143 14.37 -5.68 6.76
CA VAL A 143 14.41 -6.50 5.54
C VAL A 143 15.51 -6.05 4.57
N ILE A 144 15.68 -4.74 4.37
CA ILE A 144 16.75 -4.21 3.50
C ILE A 144 18.13 -4.60 4.07
N SER A 145 18.31 -4.50 5.39
CA SER A 145 19.58 -4.82 6.02
C SER A 145 19.91 -6.32 5.95
N VAL A 146 18.92 -7.20 6.13
CA VAL A 146 19.10 -8.64 5.90
C VAL A 146 19.47 -8.91 4.43
N ALA A 147 18.76 -8.31 3.47
CA ALA A 147 19.04 -8.53 2.05
C ALA A 147 20.44 -8.10 1.62
N MET A 148 21.07 -7.19 2.37
CA MET A 148 22.42 -6.68 2.11
C MET A 148 23.51 -7.35 2.96
N SER A 149 23.14 -8.28 3.85
CA SER A 149 24.08 -9.02 4.71
C SER A 149 23.94 -10.53 4.50
N ASN A 150 25.01 -11.28 4.76
CA ASN A 150 24.95 -12.74 4.77
C ASN A 150 24.47 -13.29 6.13
N GLU A 151 23.92 -12.43 6.99
CA GLU A 151 23.53 -12.76 8.36
C GLU A 151 22.01 -12.62 8.52
N ASP A 152 21.41 -13.57 9.25
CA ASP A 152 19.98 -13.53 9.56
C ASP A 152 19.60 -12.36 10.50
N ILE A 153 20.59 -11.83 11.22
CA ILE A 153 20.45 -10.69 12.13
C ILE A 153 21.34 -9.56 11.60
N PRO A 154 20.76 -8.52 10.99
CA PRO A 154 21.55 -7.44 10.43
C PRO A 154 22.13 -6.55 11.54
N SER A 155 23.33 -6.04 11.31
CA SER A 155 23.99 -5.13 12.24
C SER A 155 23.18 -3.84 12.46
N LEU A 156 23.15 -3.39 13.72
CA LEU A 156 22.43 -2.18 14.13
C LEU A 156 22.81 -0.93 13.31
N PRO A 157 24.10 -0.66 12.98
CA PRO A 157 24.47 0.50 12.18
C PRO A 157 23.85 0.50 10.78
N VAL A 158 23.72 -0.65 10.14
CA VAL A 158 23.13 -0.77 8.79
C VAL A 158 21.63 -0.46 8.84
N ARG A 159 20.92 -0.95 9.89
CA ARG A 159 19.51 -0.61 10.10
C ARG A 159 19.29 0.88 10.31
N ILE A 160 20.13 1.51 11.15
CA ILE A 160 20.06 2.95 11.42
C ILE A 160 20.33 3.75 10.14
N PHE A 161 21.35 3.35 9.36
CA PHE A 161 21.66 3.98 8.08
C PHE A 161 20.44 3.99 7.15
N TRP A 162 19.79 2.83 6.95
CA TRP A 162 18.60 2.75 6.09
C TRP A 162 17.41 3.52 6.64
N GLY A 163 17.21 3.54 7.96
CA GLY A 163 16.17 4.34 8.60
C GLY A 163 16.33 5.83 8.34
N ILE A 164 17.56 6.34 8.51
CA ILE A 164 17.89 7.74 8.23
C ILE A 164 17.78 8.03 6.73
N ALA A 165 18.30 7.17 5.87
CA ALA A 165 18.23 7.36 4.42
C ALA A 165 16.79 7.45 3.90
N MET A 166 15.89 6.59 4.39
CA MET A 166 14.45 6.66 4.07
C MET A 166 13.81 7.94 4.60
N GLY A 167 14.14 8.37 5.83
CA GLY A 167 13.65 9.62 6.40
C GLY A 167 14.11 10.86 5.63
N VAL A 168 15.38 10.90 5.22
CA VAL A 168 15.94 11.97 4.39
C VAL A 168 15.26 11.99 3.01
N MET A 169 15.05 10.84 2.39
CA MET A 169 14.34 10.75 1.12
C MET A 169 12.89 11.24 1.24
N ALA A 170 12.17 10.84 2.30
CA ALA A 170 10.82 11.33 2.57
C ALA A 170 10.79 12.86 2.74
N GLN A 171 11.74 13.42 3.49
CA GLN A 171 11.89 14.85 3.66
C GLN A 171 12.14 15.56 2.32
N ILE A 172 13.05 15.05 1.49
CA ILE A 172 13.32 15.62 0.16
C ILE A 172 12.05 15.62 -0.70
N LEU A 173 11.31 14.51 -0.72
CA LEU A 173 10.10 14.36 -1.54
C LEU A 173 8.97 15.30 -1.07
N ILE A 174 8.85 15.54 0.23
CA ILE A 174 7.86 16.47 0.81
C ILE A 174 8.23 17.93 0.53
N TYR A 175 9.50 18.32 0.71
CA TYR A 175 9.94 19.71 0.60
C TYR A 175 10.22 20.16 -0.85
N SER A 176 10.40 19.24 -1.79
CA SER A 176 10.72 19.54 -3.20
C SER A 176 9.52 20.04 -4.06
N GLY A 177 8.44 20.54 -3.44
CA GLY A 177 7.52 21.47 -4.11
C GLY A 177 6.04 21.39 -3.75
N SER A 178 5.31 22.43 -4.17
CA SER A 178 3.85 22.52 -4.17
C SER A 178 3.26 21.37 -4.98
N GLY A 179 2.72 20.35 -4.30
CA GLY A 179 2.15 19.14 -4.93
C GLY A 179 2.93 17.84 -4.71
N GLY A 180 3.71 17.72 -3.62
CA GLY A 180 4.58 16.57 -3.31
C GLY A 180 4.00 15.16 -3.53
N ILE A 181 2.68 14.98 -3.36
CA ILE A 181 2.00 13.70 -3.63
C ILE A 181 2.14 13.29 -5.11
N SER A 182 2.00 14.20 -6.06
CA SER A 182 2.09 13.90 -7.49
C SER A 182 3.48 13.40 -7.90
N LYS A 183 4.53 14.03 -7.36
CA LYS A 183 5.92 13.60 -7.61
C LYS A 183 6.22 12.25 -6.95
N LEU A 184 5.73 12.04 -5.72
CA LEU A 184 5.85 10.77 -5.02
C LEU A 184 5.20 9.62 -5.82
N GLN A 185 4.00 9.87 -6.35
CA GLN A 185 3.28 8.90 -7.18
C GLN A 185 4.05 8.56 -8.45
N SER A 186 4.57 9.58 -9.14
CA SER A 186 5.37 9.39 -10.36
C SER A 186 6.65 8.59 -10.10
N PHE A 187 7.37 8.90 -9.03
CA PHE A 187 8.60 8.21 -8.66
C PHE A 187 8.36 6.73 -8.36
N ILE A 188 7.31 6.41 -7.58
CA ILE A 188 6.95 5.03 -7.26
C ILE A 188 6.66 4.23 -8.53
N VAL A 189 5.87 4.76 -9.46
CA VAL A 189 5.53 4.08 -10.71
C VAL A 189 6.78 3.76 -11.53
N VAL A 190 7.71 4.70 -11.66
CA VAL A 190 8.97 4.48 -12.40
C VAL A 190 9.82 3.39 -11.75
N THR A 191 9.96 3.42 -10.42
CA THR A 191 10.74 2.41 -9.68
C THR A 191 10.09 1.03 -9.66
N ALA A 192 8.77 0.94 -9.85
CA ALA A 192 8.04 -0.33 -9.87
C ALA A 192 8.31 -1.16 -11.13
N VAL A 193 8.62 -0.52 -12.26
CA VAL A 193 8.92 -1.21 -13.53
C VAL A 193 10.07 -2.21 -13.39
N PRO A 194 11.29 -1.82 -12.96
CA PRO A 194 12.38 -2.79 -12.79
C PRO A 194 12.08 -3.85 -11.73
N VAL A 195 11.40 -3.49 -10.64
CA VAL A 195 11.01 -4.45 -9.59
C VAL A 195 10.06 -5.52 -10.13
N SER A 196 9.12 -5.13 -10.99
CA SER A 196 8.19 -6.09 -11.61
C SER A 196 8.92 -7.14 -12.44
N LEU A 197 9.96 -6.77 -13.19
CA LEU A 197 10.79 -7.71 -13.95
C LEU A 197 11.52 -8.70 -13.04
N VAL A 198 11.99 -8.25 -11.87
CA VAL A 198 12.62 -9.10 -10.86
C VAL A 198 11.62 -10.09 -10.23
N LEU A 199 10.34 -9.71 -10.13
CA LEU A 199 9.29 -10.57 -9.60
C LEU A 199 8.78 -11.61 -10.61
N LEU A 200 8.94 -11.40 -11.92
CA LEU A 200 8.41 -12.32 -12.95
C LEU A 200 8.85 -13.79 -12.78
N PRO A 201 10.14 -14.13 -12.52
CA PRO A 201 10.55 -15.51 -12.32
C PRO A 201 9.86 -16.16 -11.11
N SER A 202 9.58 -15.38 -10.06
CA SER A 202 8.95 -15.88 -8.84
C SER A 202 7.53 -16.41 -9.09
N LEU A 203 6.81 -15.87 -10.10
CA LEU A 203 5.48 -16.37 -10.48
C LEU A 203 5.56 -17.80 -11.02
N TRP A 204 6.59 -18.10 -11.81
CA TRP A 204 6.84 -19.43 -12.35
C TRP A 204 7.35 -20.38 -11.28
N ASP A 205 8.34 -19.94 -10.49
CA ASP A 205 8.97 -20.77 -9.47
C ASP A 205 7.98 -21.11 -8.33
N ALA A 206 7.12 -20.18 -7.92
CA ALA A 206 6.10 -20.44 -6.92
C ALA A 206 5.15 -21.56 -7.37
N LEU A 207 4.70 -21.55 -8.62
CA LEU A 207 3.85 -22.59 -9.18
C LEU A 207 4.60 -23.92 -9.26
N ARG A 208 5.83 -23.92 -9.79
CA ARG A 208 6.67 -25.11 -9.93
C ARG A 208 6.93 -25.77 -8.57
N ILE A 209 7.38 -25.00 -7.58
CA ILE A 209 7.70 -25.48 -6.23
C ILE A 209 6.45 -26.05 -5.55
N THR A 210 5.32 -25.37 -5.67
CA THR A 210 4.05 -25.83 -5.09
C THR A 210 3.62 -27.16 -5.69
N LEU A 211 3.74 -27.32 -7.02
CA LEU A 211 3.43 -28.57 -7.70
C LEU A 211 4.38 -29.71 -7.31
N THR A 212 5.68 -29.44 -7.20
CA THR A 212 6.67 -30.44 -6.76
C THR A 212 6.38 -30.91 -5.34
N LYS A 213 6.18 -29.98 -4.39
CA LYS A 213 5.84 -30.33 -3.00
C LYS A 213 4.52 -31.08 -2.87
N GLY A 214 3.54 -30.76 -3.72
CA GLY A 214 2.25 -31.47 -3.76
C GLY A 214 2.37 -32.90 -4.30
N ARG A 215 3.34 -33.17 -5.20
CA ARG A 215 3.62 -34.52 -5.71
C ARG A 215 4.39 -35.39 -4.73
N GLU A 216 5.26 -34.79 -3.92
CA GLU A 216 6.04 -35.49 -2.89
C GLU A 216 5.21 -35.86 -1.64
N ALA A 217 4.05 -35.23 -1.46
CA ALA A 217 3.15 -35.45 -0.32
C ALA A 217 2.06 -36.52 -0.58
N ASN A 218 1.97 -37.05 -1.81
CA ASN A 218 1.07 -38.14 -2.24
C ASN A 218 1.88 -39.40 -2.55
#